data_AF-A0A2D8G984-F1
#
_entry.id   AF-A0A2D8G984-F1
#
_cell.length_a   1.000
_cell.length_b   1.000
_cell.length_c   1.000
_cell.angle_alpha   90.00
_cell.angle_beta   90.00
_cell.angle_gamma   90.00
#
_symmetry.space_group_name_H-M   'P 1'
#
loop_
_entity.id
_entity.type
_entity.pdbx_description
1 polymer ?
#
loop_
_entity_poly.entity_id
_entity_poly.type
_entity_poly.pdbx_seq_one_letter_code
_entity_poly.pdbx_strand_id
1 'polypeptide(L)'
;LNLRVLIPIAENSISSNSFRPGDILNSRSGLTVEIGNTDAEGRLILADSLTLADEGSPDLIIDMATLTGAARVAVGPEIVPFFSTSDAISNILKKVSQNVQDPVWELPFFAPYGKWLNNEISDLNNSPNTPFAGSIIAAEFLKKFITNTNNYLHFDVYSWNNGTNRYIPKGGAAQGIRAIYQLIKELYVNK
;
A
#
# COMPACT_ATOMS: atom_id res chain seq x y z
N LEU A 1 11.33 19.06 9.74
CA LEU A 1 10.61 17.80 9.43
C LEU A 1 9.93 17.32 10.71
N ASN A 2 8.62 17.07 10.69
CA ASN A 2 7.92 16.41 11.78
C ASN A 2 7.48 15.03 11.27
N LEU A 3 8.08 13.96 11.80
CA LEU A 3 7.85 12.60 11.33
C LEU A 3 6.97 11.84 12.31
N ARG A 4 5.91 11.22 11.80
CA ARG A 4 5.08 10.25 12.53
C ARG A 4 5.17 8.90 11.83
N VAL A 5 5.36 7.85 12.61
CA VAL A 5 5.38 6.46 12.12
C VAL A 5 4.26 5.70 12.80
N LEU A 6 3.43 5.02 12.01
CA LEU A 6 2.32 4.18 12.47
C LEU A 6 2.54 2.77 11.95
N ILE A 7 2.47 1.78 12.83
CA ILE A 7 2.65 0.37 12.49
C ILE A 7 1.49 -0.40 13.12
N PRO A 8 0.45 -0.75 12.35
CA PRO A 8 -0.54 -1.71 12.84
C PRO A 8 0.10 -3.10 12.93
N ILE A 9 0.00 -3.74 14.09
CA ILE A 9 0.61 -5.05 14.34
C ILE A 9 -0.47 -5.99 14.86
N ALA A 10 -0.68 -7.08 14.13
CA ALA A 10 -1.60 -8.15 14.49
C ALA A 10 -1.13 -9.48 13.86
N GLU A 11 -1.65 -10.58 14.36
CA GLU A 11 -1.55 -11.89 13.72
C GLU A 11 -2.88 -12.24 13.05
N ASN A 12 -2.84 -12.74 11.81
CA ASN A 12 -4.01 -13.27 11.13
C ASN A 12 -4.13 -14.77 11.40
N SER A 13 -4.81 -15.13 12.50
CA SER A 13 -4.89 -16.52 12.98
C SER A 13 -6.26 -17.15 12.74
N ILE A 14 -6.27 -18.48 12.60
CA ILE A 14 -7.51 -19.29 12.59
C ILE A 14 -7.87 -19.64 14.03
N SER A 15 -9.05 -19.22 14.47
CA SER A 15 -9.53 -19.36 15.84
C SER A 15 -11.05 -19.30 15.89
N SER A 16 -11.64 -19.53 17.07
CA SER A 16 -13.10 -19.40 17.26
C SER A 16 -13.62 -17.97 17.07
N ASN A 17 -12.76 -16.97 17.26
CA ASN A 17 -13.08 -15.55 17.15
C ASN A 17 -12.54 -14.89 15.87
N SER A 18 -12.05 -15.66 14.90
CA SER A 18 -11.66 -15.12 13.60
C SER A 18 -12.87 -14.52 12.89
N PHE A 19 -12.66 -13.36 12.25
CA PHE A 19 -13.64 -12.79 11.34
C PHE A 19 -13.81 -13.69 10.11
N ARG A 20 -14.99 -13.67 9.51
CA ARG A 20 -15.44 -14.63 8.50
C ARG A 20 -15.70 -13.95 7.17
N PRO A 21 -15.59 -14.66 6.03
CA PRO A 21 -16.14 -14.18 4.77
C PRO A 21 -17.63 -13.79 4.94
N GLY A 22 -17.99 -12.59 4.47
CA GLY A 22 -19.32 -12.00 4.63
C GLY A 22 -19.53 -11.19 5.92
N ASP A 23 -18.60 -11.24 6.89
CA ASP A 23 -18.65 -10.29 8.02
C ASP A 23 -18.48 -8.86 7.48
N ILE A 24 -19.14 -7.90 8.14
CA ILE A 24 -19.01 -6.47 7.83
C ILE A 24 -18.34 -5.80 9.03
N LEU A 25 -17.16 -5.22 8.78
CA LEU A 25 -16.37 -4.52 9.79
C LEU A 25 -16.57 -3.01 9.67
N ASN A 26 -16.62 -2.31 10.80
CA ASN A 26 -16.58 -0.86 10.83
C ASN A 26 -15.13 -0.39 10.87
N SER A 27 -14.78 0.56 10.00
CA SER A 27 -13.47 1.22 10.00
C SER A 27 -13.51 2.52 10.79
N ARG A 28 -12.31 3.02 11.13
CA ARG A 28 -12.10 4.32 11.78
C ARG A 28 -12.67 5.49 10.98
N SER A 29 -12.69 5.40 9.65
CA SER A 29 -13.24 6.46 8.78
C SER A 29 -14.77 6.50 8.79
N GLY A 30 -15.42 5.52 9.43
CA GLY A 30 -16.87 5.33 9.41
C GLY A 30 -17.36 4.52 8.22
N LEU A 31 -16.48 4.12 7.29
CA LEU A 31 -16.84 3.22 6.20
C LEU A 31 -17.02 1.79 6.72
N THR A 32 -17.99 1.09 6.17
CA THR A 32 -18.24 -0.33 6.39
C THR A 32 -17.54 -1.19 5.33
N VAL A 33 -16.90 -2.27 5.76
CA VAL A 33 -16.11 -3.16 4.88
C VAL A 33 -16.60 -4.60 5.00
N GLU A 34 -17.22 -5.13 3.94
CA GLU A 34 -17.48 -6.55 3.79
C GLU A 34 -16.17 -7.33 3.55
N ILE A 35 -16.01 -8.43 4.28
CA ILE A 35 -14.91 -9.36 4.10
C ILE A 35 -15.22 -10.31 2.95
N GLY A 36 -14.70 -10.01 1.75
CA GLY A 36 -14.69 -10.96 0.62
C GLY A 36 -13.64 -12.06 0.80
N ASN A 37 -12.48 -11.75 1.38
CA ASN A 37 -11.41 -12.71 1.65
C ASN A 37 -10.65 -12.33 2.93
N THR A 38 -10.52 -13.27 3.87
CA THR A 38 -9.81 -13.07 5.14
C THR A 38 -8.29 -12.98 5.00
N ASP A 39 -7.72 -13.45 3.89
CA ASP A 39 -6.29 -13.35 3.53
C ASP A 39 -5.96 -12.02 2.81
N ALA A 40 -6.96 -11.15 2.68
CA ALA A 40 -6.79 -9.76 2.28
C ALA A 40 -6.90 -8.83 3.51
N GLU A 41 -6.31 -9.23 4.63
CA GLU A 41 -6.38 -8.52 5.91
C GLU A 41 -5.43 -7.34 6.01
N GLY A 42 -4.29 -7.38 5.32
CA GLY A 42 -3.28 -6.32 5.40
C GLY A 42 -3.85 -4.94 5.08
N ARG A 43 -4.77 -4.86 4.10
CA ARG A 43 -5.44 -3.61 3.75
C ARG A 43 -6.44 -3.14 4.82
N LEU A 44 -7.00 -4.03 5.61
CA LEU A 44 -7.94 -3.70 6.69
C LEU A 44 -7.23 -2.99 7.84
N ILE A 45 -6.08 -3.52 8.27
CA ILE A 45 -5.30 -2.90 9.35
C ILE A 45 -4.66 -1.57 8.90
N LEU A 46 -4.31 -1.48 7.60
CA LEU A 46 -3.81 -0.26 7.00
C LEU A 46 -4.90 0.80 6.85
N ALA A 47 -6.15 0.44 6.54
CA ALA A 47 -7.26 1.39 6.40
C ALA A 47 -7.42 2.28 7.64
N ASP A 48 -7.43 1.67 8.84
CA ASP A 48 -7.54 2.43 10.09
C ASP A 48 -6.27 3.23 10.40
N SER A 49 -5.10 2.69 10.09
CA SER A 49 -3.81 3.37 10.29
C SER A 49 -3.64 4.58 9.37
N LEU A 50 -4.06 4.45 8.10
CA LEU A 50 -4.08 5.52 7.12
C LEU A 50 -5.08 6.60 7.51
N THR A 51 -6.28 6.21 7.97
CA THR A 51 -7.27 7.17 8.49
C THR A 51 -6.69 7.96 9.66
N LEU A 52 -6.05 7.28 10.62
CA LEU A 52 -5.39 7.92 11.77
C LEU A 52 -4.22 8.85 11.36
N ALA A 53 -3.51 8.53 10.27
CA ALA A 53 -2.49 9.40 9.70
C ALA A 53 -3.13 10.65 9.06
N ASP A 54 -4.18 10.44 8.27
CA ASP A 54 -4.87 11.45 7.47
C ASP A 54 -5.65 12.47 8.30
N GLU A 55 -6.11 12.10 9.50
CA GLU A 55 -6.67 13.03 10.49
C GLU A 55 -5.73 14.20 10.86
N GLY A 56 -4.42 13.99 10.71
CA GLY A 56 -3.42 15.04 10.95
C GLY A 56 -3.17 15.95 9.75
N SER A 57 -3.84 15.70 8.61
CA SER A 57 -3.63 16.40 7.33
C SER A 57 -2.15 16.64 6.99
N PRO A 58 -1.27 15.61 7.05
CA PRO A 58 0.15 15.77 6.76
C PRO A 58 0.41 16.21 5.31
N ASP A 59 1.61 16.75 5.06
CA ASP A 59 2.03 17.14 3.71
C ASP A 59 2.17 15.95 2.75
N LEU A 60 2.45 14.76 3.30
CA LEU A 60 2.72 13.52 2.57
C LEU A 60 2.46 12.31 3.47
N ILE A 61 1.69 11.35 2.97
CA ILE A 61 1.58 9.99 3.53
C ILE A 61 2.33 9.01 2.63
N ILE A 62 3.14 8.15 3.24
CA ILE A 62 3.79 7.02 2.58
C ILE A 62 3.46 5.78 3.39
N ASP A 63 2.90 4.76 2.75
CA ASP A 63 2.76 3.43 3.35
C ASP A 63 3.52 2.37 2.55
N MET A 64 3.90 1.30 3.23
CA MET A 64 4.60 0.16 2.65
C MET A 64 3.96 -1.12 3.19
N ALA A 65 3.62 -2.04 2.30
CA ALA A 65 2.99 -3.29 2.67
C ALA A 65 3.38 -4.43 1.73
N THR A 66 3.53 -5.64 2.26
CA THR A 66 3.65 -6.87 1.46
C THR A 66 2.27 -7.33 1.03
N LEU A 67 1.56 -6.48 0.27
CA LEU A 67 0.10 -6.49 0.25
C LEU A 67 -0.49 -7.50 -0.72
N THR A 68 0.14 -7.72 -1.88
CA THR A 68 -0.44 -8.60 -2.89
C THR A 68 0.57 -9.53 -3.57
N GLY A 69 0.12 -10.75 -3.86
CA GLY A 69 0.82 -11.62 -4.81
C GLY A 69 0.83 -11.05 -6.24
N ALA A 70 -0.17 -10.23 -6.58
CA ALA A 70 -0.33 -9.65 -7.91
C ALA A 70 0.80 -8.68 -8.29
N ALA A 71 1.29 -7.86 -7.35
CA ALA A 71 2.43 -6.97 -7.57
C ALA A 71 3.68 -7.74 -8.06
N ARG A 72 3.98 -8.86 -7.40
CA ARG A 72 5.12 -9.71 -7.74
C ARG A 72 5.00 -10.34 -9.12
N VAL A 73 3.78 -10.68 -9.54
CA VAL A 73 3.52 -11.21 -10.88
C VAL A 73 3.69 -10.11 -11.94
N ALA A 74 3.33 -8.87 -11.63
CA ALA A 74 3.40 -7.75 -12.56
C ALA A 74 4.84 -7.29 -12.85
N VAL A 75 5.67 -7.13 -11.81
CA VAL A 75 7.01 -6.51 -11.95
C VAL A 75 8.16 -7.38 -11.44
N GLY A 76 7.89 -8.61 -11.01
CA GLY A 76 8.89 -9.51 -10.46
C GLY A 76 9.29 -9.17 -9.02
N PRO A 77 10.35 -9.82 -8.49
CA PRO A 77 10.72 -9.72 -7.07
C PRO A 77 11.63 -8.53 -6.74
N GLU A 78 12.26 -7.89 -7.73
CA GLU A 78 13.32 -6.89 -7.50
C GLU A 78 12.87 -5.45 -7.68
N ILE A 79 11.82 -5.22 -8.47
CA ILE A 79 11.24 -3.90 -8.70
C ILE A 79 10.10 -3.70 -7.71
N VAL A 80 10.08 -2.59 -6.97
CA VAL A 80 8.97 -2.26 -6.07
C VAL A 80 7.88 -1.49 -6.83
N PRO A 81 6.70 -2.07 -7.05
CA PRO A 81 5.58 -1.30 -7.56
C PRO A 81 5.10 -0.30 -6.51
N PHE A 82 4.83 0.92 -6.94
CA PHE A 82 4.25 1.96 -6.10
C PHE A 82 3.11 2.69 -6.83
N PHE A 83 2.28 3.37 -6.06
CA PHE A 83 1.17 4.19 -6.55
C PHE A 83 1.34 5.61 -6.01
N SER A 84 0.91 6.61 -6.77
CA SER A 84 1.02 8.02 -6.37
C SER A 84 -0.23 8.80 -6.74
N THR A 85 -0.68 9.69 -5.84
CA THR A 85 -1.69 10.72 -6.17
C THR A 85 -1.09 11.98 -6.78
N SER A 86 0.24 12.08 -6.83
CA SER A 86 0.97 13.27 -7.28
C SER A 86 2.02 12.90 -8.33
N ASP A 87 1.80 13.33 -9.57
CA ASP A 87 2.76 13.13 -10.68
C ASP A 87 4.11 13.80 -10.37
N ALA A 88 4.10 14.96 -9.70
CA ALA A 88 5.30 15.69 -9.35
C ALA A 88 6.20 14.87 -8.39
N ILE A 89 5.62 14.32 -7.32
CA ILE A 89 6.34 13.48 -6.35
C ILE A 89 6.77 12.18 -7.00
N SER A 90 5.91 11.56 -7.80
CA SER A 90 6.23 10.34 -8.55
C SER A 90 7.45 10.53 -9.46
N ASN A 91 7.49 11.63 -10.21
CA ASN A 91 8.61 11.93 -11.11
C ASN A 91 9.93 12.13 -10.35
N ILE A 92 9.89 12.78 -9.19
CA ILE A 92 11.08 12.89 -8.31
C ILE A 92 11.50 11.51 -7.84
N LEU A 93 10.55 10.70 -7.32
CA LEU A 93 10.81 9.35 -6.82
C LEU A 93 11.46 8.45 -7.88
N LYS A 94 10.90 8.43 -9.10
CA LYS A 94 11.43 7.68 -10.25
C LYS A 94 12.85 8.11 -10.64
N LYS A 95 13.18 9.39 -10.49
CA LYS A 95 14.54 9.90 -10.78
C LYS A 95 15.52 9.51 -9.67
N VAL A 96 15.13 9.69 -8.40
CA VAL A 96 16.04 9.40 -7.27
C VAL A 96 16.27 7.91 -7.09
N SER A 97 15.27 7.07 -7.37
CA SER A 97 15.38 5.61 -7.29
C SER A 97 16.48 5.05 -8.21
N GLN A 98 16.61 5.60 -9.41
CA GLN A 98 17.68 5.26 -10.35
C GLN A 98 19.05 5.63 -9.80
N ASN A 99 19.20 6.85 -9.25
CA ASN A 99 20.46 7.33 -8.68
C ASN A 99 20.92 6.50 -7.49
N VAL A 100 19.98 6.06 -6.65
CA VAL A 100 20.28 5.22 -5.48
C VAL A 100 20.19 3.73 -5.79
N GLN A 101 19.95 3.29 -7.03
CA GLN A 101 19.88 1.87 -7.39
C GLN A 101 18.89 1.07 -6.52
N ASP A 102 17.73 1.65 -6.25
CA ASP A 102 16.63 1.02 -5.50
C ASP A 102 15.36 1.09 -6.36
N PRO A 103 15.20 0.16 -7.32
CA PRO A 103 14.28 0.31 -8.43
C PRO A 103 12.82 0.28 -7.98
N VAL A 104 12.05 1.25 -8.48
CA VAL A 104 10.62 1.38 -8.24
C VAL A 104 9.89 1.52 -9.58
N TRP A 105 8.64 1.11 -9.64
CA TRP A 105 7.81 1.25 -10.84
C TRP A 105 6.41 1.75 -10.48
N GLU A 106 5.95 2.78 -11.18
CA GLU A 106 4.62 3.34 -10.92
C GLU A 106 3.54 2.48 -11.56
N LEU A 107 2.59 2.02 -10.74
CA LEU A 107 1.32 1.46 -11.16
C LEU A 107 0.22 2.52 -10.99
N PRO A 108 -0.84 2.47 -11.82
CA PRO A 108 -1.85 3.52 -11.83
C PRO A 108 -2.86 3.35 -10.70
N PHE A 109 -3.26 4.47 -10.08
CA PHE A 109 -4.59 4.56 -9.49
C PHE A 109 -5.62 4.68 -10.62
N PHE A 110 -6.37 3.60 -10.85
CA PHE A 110 -7.36 3.53 -11.91
C PHE A 110 -8.77 3.39 -11.34
N ALA A 111 -9.47 4.53 -11.20
CA ALA A 111 -10.78 4.64 -10.59
C ALA A 111 -11.84 3.64 -11.12
N PRO A 112 -11.88 3.27 -12.42
CA PRO A 112 -12.80 2.23 -12.88
C PRO A 112 -12.60 0.86 -12.21
N TYR A 113 -11.37 0.47 -11.86
CA TYR A 113 -11.12 -0.74 -11.08
C TYR A 113 -11.47 -0.56 -9.61
N GLY A 114 -11.33 0.65 -9.07
CA GLY A 114 -11.80 0.99 -7.72
C GLY A 114 -13.31 0.78 -7.53
N LYS A 115 -14.12 0.88 -8.60
CA LYS A 115 -15.56 0.58 -8.55
C LYS A 115 -15.87 -0.89 -8.27
N TRP A 116 -14.92 -1.79 -8.52
CA TRP A 116 -15.11 -3.22 -8.24
C TRP A 116 -15.14 -3.52 -6.75
N LEU A 117 -14.69 -2.58 -5.91
CA LEU A 117 -14.81 -2.68 -4.45
C LEU A 117 -16.24 -2.46 -3.97
N ASN A 118 -17.15 -1.91 -4.79
CA ASN A 118 -18.51 -1.64 -4.34
C ASN A 118 -19.33 -2.94 -4.26
N ASN A 119 -20.21 -3.05 -3.27
CA ASN A 119 -21.19 -4.12 -3.14
C ASN A 119 -22.55 -3.56 -2.67
N GLU A 120 -23.52 -4.45 -2.40
CA GLU A 120 -24.89 -4.06 -2.04
C GLU A 120 -25.12 -3.86 -0.53
N ILE A 121 -24.22 -4.39 0.31
CA ILE A 121 -24.47 -4.54 1.77
C ILE A 121 -23.53 -3.72 2.65
N SER A 122 -22.50 -3.10 2.08
CA SER A 122 -21.50 -2.27 2.76
C SER A 122 -20.95 -1.21 1.82
N ASP A 123 -20.10 -0.31 2.32
CA ASP A 123 -19.47 0.70 1.47
C ASP A 123 -18.40 0.09 0.56
N LEU A 124 -17.66 -0.92 1.05
CA LEU A 124 -16.53 -1.55 0.35
C LEU A 124 -16.48 -3.07 0.60
N ASN A 125 -16.06 -3.84 -0.39
CA ASN A 125 -15.60 -5.22 -0.25
C ASN A 125 -14.06 -5.23 -0.25
N ASN A 126 -13.44 -5.91 0.72
CA ASN A 126 -11.98 -5.93 0.83
C ASN A 126 -11.28 -6.72 -0.29
N SER A 127 -11.96 -7.65 -0.95
CA SER A 127 -11.40 -8.52 -1.98
C SER A 127 -12.48 -8.96 -2.96
N PRO A 128 -12.84 -8.11 -3.94
CA PRO A 128 -13.84 -8.46 -4.93
C PRO A 128 -13.42 -9.67 -5.77
N ASN A 129 -14.40 -10.45 -6.22
CA ASN A 129 -14.17 -11.74 -6.89
C ASN A 129 -13.69 -11.56 -8.34
N THR A 130 -12.41 -11.23 -8.51
CA THR A 130 -11.75 -11.11 -9.82
C THR A 130 -10.27 -11.51 -9.72
N PRO A 131 -9.73 -12.26 -10.70
CA PRO A 131 -8.31 -12.58 -10.75
C PRO A 131 -7.45 -11.44 -11.32
N PHE A 132 -8.07 -10.35 -11.78
CA PHE A 132 -7.39 -9.27 -12.50
C PHE A 132 -7.09 -8.07 -11.61
N ALA A 133 -6.00 -7.36 -11.92
CA ALA A 133 -5.66 -6.07 -11.34
C ALA A 133 -5.55 -6.05 -9.79
N GLY A 134 -5.21 -7.18 -9.15
CA GLY A 134 -5.21 -7.32 -7.69
C GLY A 134 -4.42 -6.25 -6.93
N SER A 135 -3.24 -5.85 -7.42
CA SER A 135 -2.43 -4.78 -6.81
C SER A 135 -3.11 -3.40 -6.96
N ILE A 136 -3.70 -3.10 -8.13
CA ILE A 136 -4.42 -1.84 -8.36
C ILE A 136 -5.67 -1.75 -7.49
N ILE A 137 -6.44 -2.84 -7.39
CA ILE A 137 -7.64 -2.90 -6.56
C ILE A 137 -7.29 -2.69 -5.07
N ALA A 138 -6.20 -3.30 -4.61
CA ALA A 138 -5.71 -3.12 -3.25
C ALA A 138 -5.30 -1.67 -2.98
N ALA A 139 -4.57 -1.05 -3.90
CA ALA A 139 -4.18 0.34 -3.79
C ALA A 139 -5.40 1.29 -3.82
N GLU A 140 -6.37 1.05 -4.71
CA GLU A 140 -7.63 1.80 -4.76
C GLU A 140 -8.45 1.63 -3.46
N PHE A 141 -8.41 0.46 -2.81
CA PHE A 141 -9.02 0.25 -1.51
C PHE A 141 -8.38 1.16 -0.46
N LEU A 142 -7.04 1.14 -0.33
CA LEU A 142 -6.33 1.97 0.64
C LEU A 142 -6.57 3.46 0.41
N LYS A 143 -6.61 3.90 -0.85
CA LYS A 143 -6.86 5.29 -1.23
C LYS A 143 -8.21 5.82 -0.74
N LYS A 144 -9.21 4.96 -0.47
CA LYS A 144 -10.51 5.38 0.11
C LYS A 144 -10.38 5.94 1.53
N PHE A 145 -9.31 5.59 2.25
CA PHE A 145 -9.08 5.96 3.64
C PHE A 145 -8.21 7.21 3.80
N ILE A 146 -7.98 7.94 2.71
CA ILE A 146 -7.20 9.17 2.67
C ILE A 146 -8.07 10.23 1.98
N THR A 147 -8.50 11.23 2.74
CA THR A 147 -9.45 12.26 2.29
C THR A 147 -8.91 13.67 2.47
N ASN A 148 -8.02 13.91 3.44
CA ASN A 148 -7.49 15.23 3.76
C ASN A 148 -6.10 15.49 3.14
N THR A 149 -5.31 14.43 2.95
CA THR A 149 -3.94 14.52 2.45
C THR A 149 -3.89 14.42 0.93
N ASN A 150 -3.32 15.43 0.28
CA ASN A 150 -3.21 15.47 -1.19
C ASN A 150 -2.14 14.53 -1.74
N ASN A 151 -1.04 14.35 -1.02
CA ASN A 151 0.10 13.56 -1.48
C ASN A 151 0.15 12.22 -0.76
N TYR A 152 -0.14 11.15 -1.49
CA TYR A 152 -0.13 9.79 -0.99
C TYR A 152 0.69 8.89 -1.89
N LEU A 153 1.57 8.10 -1.27
CA LEU A 153 2.33 7.03 -1.91
C LEU A 153 2.04 5.70 -1.22
N HIS A 154 1.68 4.69 -2.02
CA HIS A 154 1.58 3.31 -1.56
C HIS A 154 2.66 2.45 -2.22
N PHE A 155 3.41 1.69 -1.44
CA PHE A 155 4.39 0.73 -1.94
C PHE A 155 3.96 -0.71 -1.64
N ASP A 156 3.77 -1.52 -2.68
CA ASP A 156 3.42 -2.95 -2.57
C ASP A 156 4.71 -3.79 -2.70
N VAL A 157 5.43 -3.93 -1.57
CA VAL A 157 6.79 -4.51 -1.53
C VAL A 157 6.78 -6.03 -1.47
N TYR A 158 7.78 -6.71 -2.04
CA TYR A 158 7.94 -8.15 -1.84
C TYR A 158 8.67 -8.49 -0.53
N SER A 159 9.62 -7.63 -0.14
CA SER A 159 10.45 -7.74 1.07
C SER A 159 11.24 -9.03 1.21
N TRP A 160 11.54 -9.70 0.09
CA TRP A 160 12.25 -10.98 0.09
C TRP A 160 13.16 -11.14 -1.11
N ASN A 161 14.36 -11.69 -0.90
CA ASN A 161 15.27 -12.10 -1.95
C ASN A 161 15.29 -13.63 -2.07
N ASN A 162 14.92 -14.13 -3.24
CA ASN A 162 14.94 -15.57 -3.55
C ASN A 162 16.36 -16.10 -3.86
N GLY A 163 17.38 -15.23 -3.84
CA GLY A 163 18.74 -15.51 -4.31
C GLY A 163 18.99 -15.02 -5.74
N THR A 164 18.08 -14.23 -6.31
CA THR A 164 18.23 -13.64 -7.66
C THR A 164 19.21 -12.47 -7.64
N ASN A 165 19.26 -11.73 -6.54
CA ASN A 165 20.21 -10.67 -6.33
C ASN A 165 21.38 -11.15 -5.46
N ARG A 166 22.60 -11.17 -6.04
CA ARG A 166 23.83 -11.62 -5.35
C ARG A 166 24.37 -10.65 -4.29
N TYR A 167 23.92 -9.39 -4.31
CA TYR A 167 24.38 -8.36 -3.38
C TYR A 167 23.56 -8.34 -2.08
N ILE A 168 22.44 -9.07 -2.05
CA ILE A 168 21.54 -9.18 -0.90
C ILE A 168 21.53 -10.66 -0.49
N PRO A 169 21.67 -11.01 0.81
CA PRO A 169 21.50 -12.39 1.24
C PRO A 169 20.12 -12.94 0.87
N LYS A 170 20.02 -14.26 0.67
CA LYS A 170 18.71 -14.92 0.53
C LYS A 170 17.92 -14.77 1.84
N GLY A 171 16.67 -14.35 1.77
CA GLY A 171 15.83 -14.10 2.95
C GLY A 171 15.13 -12.74 2.89
N GLY A 172 14.75 -12.20 4.05
CA GLY A 172 14.16 -10.87 4.16
C GLY A 172 15.06 -9.81 3.55
N ALA A 173 14.49 -8.93 2.72
CA ALA A 173 15.22 -7.92 1.98
C ALA A 173 14.52 -6.57 2.09
N ALA A 174 15.28 -5.50 2.34
CA ALA A 174 14.75 -4.14 2.30
C ALA A 174 14.66 -3.67 0.84
N GLN A 175 13.52 -3.10 0.46
CA GLN A 175 13.26 -2.58 -0.88
C GLN A 175 12.54 -1.23 -0.80
N GLY A 176 12.82 -0.31 -1.73
CA GLY A 176 12.18 1.01 -1.81
C GLY A 176 12.64 2.01 -0.73
N ILE A 177 13.26 1.57 0.36
CA ILE A 177 13.62 2.44 1.48
C ILE A 177 14.69 3.48 1.15
N ARG A 178 15.64 3.18 0.23
CA ARG A 178 16.66 4.14 -0.18
C ARG A 178 16.07 5.17 -1.13
N ALA A 179 15.16 4.74 -2.01
CA ALA A 179 14.40 5.64 -2.87
C ALA A 179 13.52 6.60 -2.05
N ILE A 180 12.78 6.09 -1.07
CA ILE A 180 11.95 6.90 -0.15
C ILE A 180 12.81 7.88 0.65
N TYR A 181 13.94 7.42 1.21
CA TYR A 181 14.85 8.30 1.94
C TYR A 181 15.36 9.46 1.08
N GLN A 182 15.81 9.17 -0.15
CA GLN A 182 16.27 10.22 -1.06
C GLN A 182 15.14 11.15 -1.49
N LEU A 183 13.92 10.63 -1.71
CA LEU A 183 12.74 11.44 -1.99
C LEU A 183 12.48 12.45 -0.85
N ILE A 184 12.47 12.00 0.40
CA ILE A 184 12.24 12.86 1.56
C ILE A 184 13.31 13.96 1.64
N LYS A 185 14.58 13.63 1.33
CA LYS A 185 15.65 14.62 1.26
C LYS A 185 15.39 15.68 0.20
N GLU A 186 15.02 15.29 -1.02
CA GLU A 186 14.72 16.25 -2.09
C GLU A 186 13.53 17.15 -1.77
N LEU A 187 12.50 16.62 -1.09
CA LEU A 187 11.28 17.37 -0.81
C LEU A 187 11.41 18.34 0.38
N TYR A 188 12.23 18.02 1.38
CA TYR A 188 12.18 18.71 2.68
C TYR A 188 13.53 19.12 3.27
N VAL A 189 14.66 18.64 2.71
CA VAL A 189 16.00 18.93 3.27
C VAL A 189 16.85 19.73 2.29
N ASN A 190 16.85 19.36 1.01
CA ASN A 190 17.67 19.99 -0.03
C ASN A 190 17.01 21.24 -0.66
N LYS A 191 15.93 21.75 -0.05
CA LYS A 191 15.26 22.98 -0.50
C LYS A 191 16.10 24.22 -0.27
#